data_AF-A0A378AZ14-F1
#
_entry.id   AF-A0A378AZ14-F1
#
_cell.length_a   1.000
_cell.length_b   1.000
_cell.length_c   1.000
_cell.angle_alpha   90.00
_cell.angle_beta   90.00
_cell.angle_gamma   90.00
#
_symmetry.space_group_name_H-M   'P 1'
#
loop_
_entity.id
_entity.type
_entity.pdbx_description
1 polymer ?
#
loop_
_entity_poly.entity_id
_entity_poly.type
_entity_poly.pdbx_seq_one_letter_code
_entity_poly.pdbx_strand_id
1 'polypeptide(L)'
;MRTEKTEFGHIDEVVRRIALARFDVTINLSHNGKVMRQYRAVAQDGQRERRLGTICGAAFLEHALAIEWQHGDLTLRGWVADPLHTTPALAEIQYCYVNGRMMRDRLINHAIRQACEDKLGADQQPAFVLYLEIDPHQVDVNVHPGQA
;
A
#
# COMPACT_ATOMS: atom_id res chain seq x y z
N MET A 1 25.20 8.78 -13.67
CA MET A 1 25.01 9.54 -12.42
C MET A 1 23.50 9.70 -12.23
N ARG A 2 22.91 9.12 -11.17
CA ARG A 2 21.50 9.37 -10.86
C ARG A 2 21.37 10.84 -10.41
N THR A 3 20.33 11.53 -10.86
CA THR A 3 20.11 12.95 -10.54
C THR A 3 19.47 13.08 -9.15
N GLU A 4 19.68 14.21 -8.48
CA GLU A 4 19.09 14.53 -7.17
C GLU A 4 17.56 14.30 -7.15
N LYS A 5 16.88 14.60 -8.27
CA LYS A 5 15.45 14.35 -8.45
C LYS A 5 15.07 12.88 -8.39
N THR A 6 15.88 11.99 -8.99
CA THR A 6 15.63 10.53 -8.98
C THR A 6 15.82 9.96 -7.58
N GLU A 7 16.88 10.34 -6.88
CA GLU A 7 17.15 9.89 -5.51
C GLU A 7 16.07 10.40 -4.54
N PHE A 8 15.65 11.66 -4.68
CA PHE A 8 14.53 12.16 -3.90
C PHE A 8 13.24 11.38 -4.18
N GLY A 9 12.97 10.99 -5.43
CA GLY A 9 11.83 10.12 -5.78
C GLY A 9 11.86 8.77 -5.06
N HIS A 10 13.04 8.17 -4.87
CA HIS A 10 13.18 6.95 -4.08
C HIS A 10 12.90 7.17 -2.60
N ILE A 11 13.41 8.27 -2.02
CA ILE A 11 13.13 8.64 -0.62
C ILE A 11 11.64 8.88 -0.42
N ASP A 12 11.02 9.61 -1.33
CA ASP A 12 9.61 9.94 -1.35
C ASP A 12 8.73 8.68 -1.32
N GLU A 13 9.07 7.70 -2.16
CA GLU A 13 8.39 6.40 -2.24
C GLU A 13 8.60 5.56 -0.97
N VAL A 14 9.80 5.54 -0.38
CA VAL A 14 10.05 4.88 0.90
C VAL A 14 9.20 5.50 2.02
N VAL A 15 9.17 6.83 2.09
CA VAL A 15 8.36 7.56 3.08
C VAL A 15 6.87 7.29 2.90
N ARG A 16 6.40 7.21 1.65
CA ARG A 16 5.02 6.84 1.32
C ARG A 16 4.65 5.46 1.88
N ARG A 17 5.50 4.46 1.68
CA ARG A 17 5.30 3.08 2.18
C ARG A 17 5.23 3.02 3.69
N ILE A 18 6.10 3.77 4.38
CA ILE A 18 6.10 3.84 5.86
C ILE A 18 4.83 4.54 6.36
N ALA A 19 4.40 5.61 5.69
CA ALA A 19 3.21 6.37 6.08
C ALA A 19 1.91 5.54 6.00
N LEU A 20 1.85 4.61 5.05
CA LEU A 20 0.77 3.62 4.92
C LEU A 20 0.91 2.46 5.92
N ALA A 21 2.12 2.03 6.27
CA ALA A 21 2.29 0.99 7.29
C ALA A 21 1.82 1.45 8.69
N ARG A 22 1.98 2.75 9.00
CA ARG A 22 1.75 3.31 10.35
C ARG A 22 0.92 4.58 10.31
N PHE A 23 -0.40 4.43 10.33
CA PHE A 23 -1.36 5.55 10.35
C PHE A 23 -1.27 6.40 11.62
N ASP A 24 -0.82 5.81 12.72
CA ASP A 24 -0.69 6.41 14.05
C ASP A 24 0.53 7.32 14.23
N VAL A 25 1.43 7.39 13.24
CA VAL A 25 2.68 8.17 13.32
C VAL A 25 2.62 9.39 12.41
N THR A 26 2.92 10.58 12.92
CA THR A 26 3.08 11.80 12.09
C THR A 26 4.43 11.79 11.38
N ILE A 27 4.46 12.02 10.07
CA ILE A 27 5.67 12.02 9.24
C ILE A 27 5.75 13.33 8.43
N ASN A 28 6.90 14.01 8.50
CA ASN A 28 7.20 15.18 7.68
C ASN A 28 8.43 14.88 6.82
N LEU A 29 8.35 15.15 5.53
CA LEU A 29 9.48 15.06 4.58
C LEU A 29 9.76 16.45 4.01
N SER A 30 10.98 16.92 4.18
CA SER A 30 11.47 18.19 3.62
C SER A 30 12.65 17.95 2.68
N HIS A 31 12.73 18.75 1.62
CA HIS A 31 13.83 18.74 0.67
C HIS A 31 14.21 20.17 0.33
N ASN A 32 15.51 20.50 0.39
CA ASN A 32 16.05 21.83 0.10
C ASN A 32 15.29 22.98 0.80
N GLY A 33 15.00 22.79 2.09
CA GLY A 33 14.30 23.78 2.93
C GLY A 33 12.78 23.89 2.71
N LYS A 34 12.21 23.13 1.76
CA LYS A 34 10.76 23.10 1.50
C LYS A 34 10.13 21.82 2.05
N VAL A 35 8.98 21.95 2.72
CA VAL A 35 8.17 20.80 3.10
C VAL A 35 7.54 20.21 1.84
N MET A 36 7.84 18.94 1.58
CA MET A 36 7.36 18.21 0.41
C MET A 36 6.15 17.35 0.77
N ARG A 37 6.17 16.72 1.95
CA ARG A 37 5.06 15.92 2.46
C ARG A 37 4.84 16.13 3.95
N GLN A 38 3.58 16.07 4.35
CA GLN A 38 3.16 16.07 5.73
C GLN A 38 2.00 15.09 5.90
N TYR A 39 2.25 13.98 6.58
CA TYR A 39 1.28 12.96 6.91
C TYR A 39 0.99 13.06 8.41
N ARG A 40 -0.19 13.56 8.80
CA ARG A 40 -0.59 13.68 10.21
C ARG A 40 -1.12 12.37 10.75
N ALA A 41 -0.74 12.00 11.97
CA ALA A 41 -1.22 10.80 12.62
C ALA A 41 -2.75 10.75 12.63
N VAL A 42 -3.29 9.55 12.46
CA VAL A 42 -4.72 9.25 12.56
C VAL A 42 -4.93 8.60 13.92
N ALA A 43 -5.86 9.15 14.71
CA ALA A 43 -6.27 8.55 15.98
C ALA A 43 -6.89 7.16 15.75
N GLN A 44 -7.04 6.34 16.80
CA GLN A 44 -7.60 4.98 16.67
C GLN A 44 -8.97 4.96 15.99
N ASP A 45 -9.85 5.92 16.33
CA ASP A 45 -11.18 6.09 15.72
C ASP A 45 -11.18 7.14 14.58
N GLY A 46 -10.00 7.54 14.13
CA GLY A 46 -9.83 8.54 13.08
C GLY A 46 -10.06 7.98 11.69
N GLN A 47 -10.42 8.86 10.76
CA GLN A 47 -10.65 8.52 9.36
C GLN A 47 -9.32 8.19 8.65
N ARG A 48 -9.01 6.90 8.50
CA ARG A 48 -7.82 6.40 7.80
C ARG A 48 -7.84 6.77 6.31
N GLU A 49 -9.04 6.84 5.74
CA GLU A 49 -9.35 7.25 4.37
C GLU A 49 -8.72 8.61 4.02
N ARG A 50 -8.72 9.57 4.96
CA ARG A 50 -8.14 10.89 4.74
C ARG A 50 -6.64 10.79 4.49
N ARG A 51 -5.93 9.99 5.29
CA ARG A 51 -4.50 9.76 5.11
C ARG A 51 -4.24 8.94 3.85
N LEU A 52 -5.08 7.93 3.56
CA LEU A 52 -5.02 7.14 2.34
C LEU A 52 -5.12 8.02 1.10
N GLY A 53 -6.12 8.90 1.01
CA GLY A 53 -6.27 9.85 -0.10
C GLY A 53 -5.13 10.87 -0.21
N THR A 54 -4.52 11.26 0.92
CA THR A 54 -3.33 12.13 0.91
C THR A 54 -2.09 11.43 0.32
N ILE A 55 -2.00 10.10 0.50
CA ILE A 55 -0.86 9.29 0.06
C ILE A 55 -1.08 8.78 -1.38
N CYS A 56 -2.21 8.13 -1.62
CA CYS A 56 -2.55 7.44 -2.86
C CYS A 56 -3.26 8.34 -3.88
N GLY A 57 -3.71 9.53 -3.46
CA GLY A 57 -4.46 10.46 -4.30
C GLY A 57 -5.97 10.27 -4.21
N ALA A 58 -6.71 11.31 -4.62
CA ALA A 58 -8.17 11.31 -4.58
C ALA A 58 -8.80 10.25 -5.49
N ALA A 59 -8.22 10.04 -6.68
CA ALA A 59 -8.70 9.05 -7.64
C ALA A 59 -8.65 7.61 -7.08
N PHE A 60 -7.63 7.28 -6.27
CA PHE A 60 -7.59 5.98 -5.60
C PHE A 60 -8.70 5.88 -4.57
N LEU A 61 -8.87 6.92 -3.74
CA LEU A 61 -9.86 6.93 -2.66
C LEU A 61 -11.31 6.86 -3.19
N GLU A 62 -11.59 7.52 -4.32
CA GLU A 62 -12.90 7.50 -4.98
C GLU A 62 -13.35 6.11 -5.40
N HIS A 63 -12.40 5.27 -5.83
CA HIS A 63 -12.67 3.91 -6.28
C HIS A 63 -12.26 2.85 -5.24
N ALA A 64 -11.82 3.25 -4.04
CA ALA A 64 -11.32 2.35 -3.02
C ALA A 64 -12.46 1.54 -2.37
N LEU A 65 -12.47 0.23 -2.62
CA LEU A 65 -13.35 -0.72 -1.97
C LEU A 65 -12.66 -1.23 -0.70
N ALA A 66 -13.25 -0.95 0.46
CA ALA A 66 -12.74 -1.45 1.73
C ALA A 66 -12.89 -2.97 1.84
N ILE A 67 -11.85 -3.64 2.32
CA ILE A 67 -11.81 -5.07 2.57
C ILE A 67 -11.65 -5.29 4.06
N GLU A 68 -12.50 -6.16 4.59
CA GLU A 68 -12.37 -6.75 5.91
C GLU A 68 -12.75 -8.22 5.79
N TRP A 69 -11.74 -9.08 5.95
CA TRP A 69 -11.89 -10.52 5.84
C TRP A 69 -11.07 -11.20 6.92
N GLN A 70 -11.61 -12.26 7.51
CA GLN A 70 -10.94 -13.02 8.55
C GLN A 70 -11.24 -14.51 8.39
N HIS A 71 -10.22 -15.36 8.56
CA HIS A 71 -10.34 -16.81 8.60
C HIS A 71 -9.30 -17.41 9.54
N GLY A 72 -9.75 -17.91 10.69
CA GLY A 72 -8.85 -18.33 11.77
C GLY A 72 -7.97 -17.16 12.22
N ASP A 73 -6.65 -17.38 12.24
CA ASP A 73 -5.65 -16.36 12.60
C ASP A 73 -5.26 -15.44 11.44
N LEU A 74 -5.80 -15.68 10.23
CA LEU A 74 -5.60 -14.81 9.07
C LEU A 74 -6.60 -13.68 9.08
N THR A 75 -6.13 -12.44 8.99
CA THR A 75 -6.96 -11.26 8.81
C THR A 75 -6.42 -10.44 7.64
N LEU A 76 -7.27 -10.17 6.65
CA LEU A 76 -6.97 -9.30 5.52
C LEU A 76 -7.81 -8.03 5.63
N ARG A 77 -7.15 -6.89 5.65
CA ARG A 77 -7.77 -5.56 5.70
C ARG A 77 -7.20 -4.65 4.63
N GLY A 78 -7.89 -3.55 4.34
CA GLY A 78 -7.35 -2.46 3.52
C GLY A 78 -8.30 -2.09 2.40
N TRP A 79 -7.75 -1.72 1.25
CA TRP A 79 -8.51 -1.22 0.11
C TRP A 79 -8.00 -1.78 -1.20
N VAL A 80 -8.92 -2.12 -2.09
CA VAL A 80 -8.63 -2.43 -3.50
C VAL A 80 -9.44 -1.46 -4.35
N ALA A 81 -8.81 -0.80 -5.32
CA ALA A 81 -9.53 0.04 -6.25
C ALA A 81 -10.44 -0.83 -7.13
N ASP A 82 -11.65 -0.35 -7.41
CA ASP A 82 -12.55 -1.04 -8.33
C ASP A 82 -11.84 -1.29 -9.67
N PRO A 83 -11.65 -2.57 -10.06
CA PRO A 83 -10.88 -2.89 -11.25
C PRO A 83 -11.44 -2.22 -12.52
N LEU A 84 -12.77 -2.00 -12.61
CA LEU A 84 -13.41 -1.31 -13.74
C LEU A 84 -12.93 0.13 -13.96
N HIS A 85 -12.45 0.78 -12.90
CA HIS A 85 -12.02 2.17 -12.89
C HIS A 85 -10.51 2.33 -12.70
N THR A 86 -9.77 1.22 -12.71
CA THR A 86 -8.32 1.26 -12.51
C THR A 86 -7.61 1.77 -13.76
N THR A 87 -6.87 2.86 -13.63
CA THR A 87 -6.03 3.43 -14.71
C THR A 87 -4.58 2.97 -14.56
N PRO A 88 -3.72 3.07 -15.59
CA PRO A 88 -2.30 2.74 -15.47
C PRO A 88 -1.57 3.49 -14.36
N ALA A 89 -1.97 4.74 -14.09
CA ALA A 89 -1.42 5.52 -12.99
C ALA A 89 -1.86 5.01 -11.60
N LEU A 90 -3.11 4.54 -11.47
CA LEU A 90 -3.57 3.91 -10.23
C LEU A 90 -2.89 2.55 -10.03
N ALA A 91 -2.64 1.80 -11.10
CA ALA A 91 -1.97 0.50 -11.05
C ALA A 91 -0.52 0.57 -10.51
N GLU A 92 0.09 1.76 -10.41
CA GLU A 92 1.36 1.94 -9.69
C GLU A 92 1.21 1.77 -8.16
N ILE A 93 -0.03 1.89 -7.64
CA ILE A 93 -0.37 1.76 -6.21
C ILE A 93 -0.58 0.28 -5.90
N GLN A 94 0.50 -0.41 -5.56
CA GLN A 94 0.49 -1.81 -5.16
C GLN A 94 1.26 -1.98 -3.85
N TYR A 95 0.56 -1.69 -2.75
CA TYR A 95 1.13 -1.77 -1.40
C TYR A 95 0.54 -2.96 -0.66
N CYS A 96 1.39 -3.88 -0.23
CA CYS A 96 1.02 -4.99 0.62
C CYS A 96 1.89 -4.98 1.88
N TYR A 97 1.25 -5.27 3.02
CA TYR A 97 1.89 -5.36 4.31
C TYR A 97 1.55 -6.69 4.97
N VAL A 98 2.55 -7.38 5.51
CA VAL A 98 2.36 -8.58 6.33
C VAL A 98 2.86 -8.27 7.74
N ASN A 99 1.99 -8.39 8.74
CA ASN A 99 2.30 -8.05 10.13
C ASN A 99 2.98 -6.66 10.27
N GLY A 100 2.49 -5.68 9.51
CA GLY A 100 2.97 -4.30 9.47
C GLY A 100 4.27 -4.06 8.68
N ARG A 101 4.88 -5.09 8.09
CA ARG A 101 6.06 -4.96 7.23
C ARG A 101 5.66 -4.89 5.77
N MET A 102 6.22 -3.95 5.02
CA MET A 102 5.99 -3.89 3.57
C MET A 102 6.57 -5.15 2.91
N MET A 103 5.76 -5.82 2.10
CA MET A 103 6.13 -7.01 1.36
C MET A 103 5.79 -6.83 -0.12
N ARG A 104 6.68 -7.32 -0.98
CA ARG A 104 6.42 -7.48 -2.42
C ARG A 104 6.49 -8.96 -2.73
N ASP A 105 5.42 -9.65 -2.37
CA ASP A 105 5.33 -11.10 -2.55
C ASP A 105 4.60 -11.44 -3.86
N ARG A 106 5.18 -12.36 -4.64
CA ARG A 106 4.62 -12.78 -5.93
C ARG A 106 3.32 -13.55 -5.78
N LEU A 107 3.18 -14.37 -4.74
CA LEU A 107 2.00 -15.16 -4.45
C LEU A 107 0.83 -14.25 -4.09
N ILE A 108 1.05 -13.27 -3.21
CA ILE A 108 0.00 -12.31 -2.82
C ILE A 108 -0.46 -11.50 -4.03
N ASN A 109 0.47 -10.95 -4.81
CA ASN A 109 0.14 -10.19 -6.02
C ASN A 109 -0.61 -11.04 -7.05
N HIS A 110 -0.22 -12.30 -7.22
CA HIS A 110 -0.91 -13.22 -8.12
C HIS A 110 -2.35 -13.50 -7.66
N ALA A 111 -2.55 -13.77 -6.37
CA ALA A 111 -3.88 -14.00 -5.80
C ALA A 111 -4.81 -12.78 -5.98
N ILE A 112 -4.31 -11.56 -5.74
CA ILE A 112 -5.09 -10.33 -5.93
C ILE A 112 -5.44 -10.14 -7.42
N ARG A 113 -4.47 -10.36 -8.31
CA ARG A 113 -4.68 -10.24 -9.75
C ARG A 113 -5.73 -11.24 -10.24
N GLN A 114 -5.63 -12.50 -9.82
CA GLN A 114 -6.59 -13.55 -10.19
C GLN A 114 -8.00 -13.20 -9.71
N ALA A 115 -8.15 -12.73 -8.47
CA ALA A 115 -9.45 -12.30 -7.95
C ALA A 115 -10.06 -11.11 -8.73
N CYS A 116 -9.22 -10.22 -9.27
CA CYS A 116 -9.69 -9.12 -10.12
C CYS A 116 -10.04 -9.59 -11.53
N GLU A 117 -9.25 -10.48 -12.11
CA GLU A 117 -9.48 -11.09 -13.43
C GLU A 117 -10.80 -11.87 -13.47
N ASP A 118 -11.07 -12.68 -12.44
CA ASP A 118 -12.33 -13.44 -12.30
C ASP A 118 -13.57 -12.52 -12.30
N LYS A 119 -13.41 -11.28 -11.83
CA LYS A 119 -14.48 -10.28 -11.77
C LYS A 119 -14.63 -9.46 -13.06
N LEU A 120 -13.53 -9.19 -13.76
CA LEU A 120 -13.49 -8.33 -14.96
C LEU A 120 -13.53 -9.09 -16.30
N GLY A 121 -13.13 -10.36 -16.31
CA GLY A 121 -12.91 -11.12 -17.54
C GLY A 121 -11.72 -10.62 -18.38
N ALA A 122 -10.84 -9.79 -17.80
CA ALA A 122 -9.69 -9.22 -18.48
C ALA A 122 -8.48 -9.12 -17.53
N ASP A 123 -7.30 -9.38 -18.09
CA ASP A 123 -6.04 -9.29 -17.37
C ASP A 123 -5.60 -7.82 -17.23
N GLN A 124 -5.88 -7.22 -16.07
CA GLN A 124 -5.51 -5.85 -15.73
C GLN A 124 -4.72 -5.80 -14.43
N GLN A 125 -3.77 -4.85 -14.34
CA GLN A 125 -3.04 -4.60 -13.11
C GLN A 125 -3.96 -3.94 -12.06
N PRO A 126 -4.18 -4.57 -10.89
CA PRO A 126 -5.00 -3.97 -9.85
C PRO A 126 -4.23 -2.88 -9.11
N ALA A 127 -4.98 -1.97 -8.49
CA ALA A 127 -4.45 -0.99 -7.55
C ALA A 127 -4.97 -1.30 -6.15
N PHE A 128 -4.10 -1.37 -5.15
CA PHE A 128 -4.49 -1.79 -3.80
C PHE A 128 -3.52 -1.34 -2.71
N VAL A 129 -4.05 -1.30 -1.49
CA VAL A 129 -3.33 -1.12 -0.23
C VAL A 129 -3.87 -2.13 0.76
N LEU A 130 -3.15 -3.23 0.97
CA LEU A 130 -3.62 -4.39 1.74
C LEU A 130 -2.72 -4.70 2.94
N TYR A 131 -3.34 -5.14 4.02
CA TYR A 131 -2.73 -5.51 5.29
C TYR A 131 -3.15 -6.94 5.63
N LEU A 132 -2.21 -7.85 5.59
CA LEU A 132 -2.37 -9.23 6.03
C LEU A 132 -1.77 -9.36 7.44
N GLU A 133 -2.60 -9.76 8.39
CA GLU A 133 -2.19 -10.19 9.72
C GLU A 133 -2.31 -11.71 9.78
N ILE A 134 -1.28 -12.36 10.30
CA ILE A 134 -1.15 -13.82 10.39
C ILE A 134 -0.24 -14.14 11.57
N ASP A 135 -0.45 -15.28 12.22
CA ASP A 135 0.44 -15.78 13.27
C ASP A 135 1.91 -15.73 12.79
N PRO A 136 2.80 -15.00 13.49
CA PRO A 136 4.23 -14.96 13.17
C PRO A 136 4.90 -16.34 13.08
N HIS A 137 4.37 -17.37 13.73
CA HIS A 137 4.87 -18.74 13.62
C HIS A 137 4.52 -19.42 12.28
N GLN A 138 3.53 -18.89 11.54
CA GLN A 138 3.12 -19.37 10.23
C GLN A 138 3.77 -18.60 9.07
N VAL A 139 4.49 -17.51 9.36
CA VAL A 139 5.26 -16.74 8.36
C VAL A 139 6.74 -16.85 8.63
N ASP A 140 7.45 -17.50 7.71
CA ASP A 140 8.91 -17.42 7.69
C ASP A 140 9.34 -16.03 7.18
N VAL A 141 9.58 -15.10 8.11
CA VAL A 141 10.14 -13.77 7.80
C VAL A 141 11.67 -13.79 7.58
N ASN A 142 12.32 -14.95 7.70
CA ASN A 142 13.77 -15.12 7.55
C ASN A 142 14.21 -15.48 6.12
N VAL A 143 13.32 -15.42 5.12
CA VAL A 143 13.73 -15.36 3.71
C VAL A 143 14.48 -14.03 3.48
N HIS A 144 15.81 -14.14 3.33
CA HIS A 144 16.78 -13.05 3.37
C HIS A 144 16.41 -11.75 2.60
N PRO A 145 16.81 -10.57 3.13
CA PRO A 145 16.60 -9.27 2.51
C PRO A 145 17.75 -8.92 1.55
N GLY A 146 17.47 -8.45 0.34
CA GLY A 146 18.47 -7.67 -0.43
C GLY A 146 18.64 -7.94 -1.93
N GLN A 147 17.74 -8.61 -2.65
CA GLN A 147 17.79 -8.68 -4.12
C GLN A 147 16.39 -8.60 -4.75
N ALA A 148 15.91 -7.38 -4.98
CA ALA A 148 14.97 -7.00 -6.05
C ALA A 148 15.02 -5.48 -6.28
#